data_AF-A0A0M3IIL0-F1
#
_entry.id   AF-A0A0M3IIL0-F1
#
_cell.length_a   1.000
_cell.length_b   1.000
_cell.length_c   1.000
_cell.angle_alpha   90.00
_cell.angle_beta   90.00
_cell.angle_gamma   90.00
#
_symmetry.space_group_name_H-M   'P 1'
#
loop_
_entity.id
_entity.type
_entity.pdbx_description
1 polymer ?
#
loop_
_entity_poly.entity_id
_entity_poly.type
_entity_poly.pdbx_seq_one_letter_code
_entity_poly.pdbx_strand_id
1 'polypeptide(L)'
;MIDVFGVFQLLTIVVLILLDPNYTTAYISVNYEIVLIYIISALTLLYCVVSIVMYAIMSRRSGVDDRPASMTNCALSEVVFSGAGMIGWMLVCGIGGTISQRTIIETGEFFGWMAACAGIIVALFVGILALFCLNILNEKILSADRVNKYPSSQYRYGSRI
;
A
#
# COMPACT_ATOMS: atom_id res chain seq x y z
N MET A 1 11.36 6.93 -1.52
CA MET A 1 10.19 6.10 -1.88
C MET A 1 10.60 4.66 -2.11
N ILE A 2 11.63 4.39 -2.92
CA ILE A 2 12.23 3.05 -3.10
C ILE A 2 12.66 2.44 -1.76
N ASP A 3 13.29 3.22 -0.87
CA ASP A 3 13.72 2.72 0.46
C ASP A 3 12.54 2.27 1.33
N VAL A 4 11.40 2.96 1.25
CA VAL A 4 10.19 2.60 2.01
C VAL A 4 9.62 1.28 1.50
N PHE A 5 9.56 1.07 0.18
CA PHE A 5 9.13 -0.20 -0.40
C PHE A 5 10.09 -1.36 -0.07
N GLY A 6 11.39 -1.08 0.02
CA GLY A 6 12.37 -2.06 0.50
C GLY A 6 12.12 -2.49 1.95
N VAL A 7 11.76 -1.54 2.83
CA VAL A 7 11.39 -1.83 4.23
C VAL A 7 10.11 -2.67 4.30
N PHE A 8 9.10 -2.41 3.46
CA PHE A 8 7.91 -3.26 3.37
C PHE A 8 8.23 -4.70 2.97
N GLN A 9 9.08 -4.89 1.97
CA GLN A 9 9.49 -6.21 1.52
C GLN A 9 10.22 -6.97 2.63
N LEU A 10 11.17 -6.32 3.31
CA LEU A 10 11.94 -6.94 4.38
C LEU A 10 11.03 -7.35 5.55
N LEU A 11 10.14 -6.46 6.02
CA LEU A 11 9.19 -6.77 7.09
C LEU A 11 8.21 -7.88 6.70
N THR A 12 7.74 -7.89 5.44
CA THR A 12 6.86 -8.96 4.95
C THR A 12 7.58 -10.31 4.89
N ILE A 13 8.87 -10.32 4.52
CA ILE A 13 9.70 -11.53 4.55
C ILE A 13 9.92 -12.00 5.99
N VAL A 14 10.15 -11.10 6.95
CA VAL A 14 10.26 -11.44 8.37
C VAL A 14 8.96 -12.08 8.88
N VAL A 15 7.80 -11.54 8.51
CA VAL A 15 6.49 -12.14 8.84
C VAL A 15 6.36 -13.54 8.26
N LEU A 16 6.79 -13.77 7.01
CA LEU A 16 6.76 -15.09 6.37
C LEU A 16 7.75 -16.09 7.01
N ILE A 17 8.90 -15.64 7.52
CA ILE A 17 9.87 -16.49 8.22
C ILE A 17 9.33 -16.88 9.60
N LEU A 18 8.69 -15.94 10.31
CA LEU A 18 8.06 -16.20 11.61
C LEU A 18 6.85 -17.14 11.49
N LEU A 19 6.26 -17.25 10.30
CA LEU A 19 5.17 -18.14 9.95
C LEU A 19 5.74 -19.50 9.48
N ASP A 20 6.19 -20.35 10.41
CA ASP A 20 6.74 -21.68 10.07
C ASP A 20 5.67 -22.57 9.39
N PRO A 21 5.97 -23.20 8.23
CA PRO A 21 5.06 -24.10 7.54
C PRO A 21 4.56 -25.27 8.39
N ASN A 22 5.28 -25.70 9.42
CA ASN A 22 4.84 -26.77 10.32
C ASN A 22 3.54 -26.41 11.08
N TYR A 23 3.25 -25.12 11.27
CA TYR A 23 2.01 -24.66 11.92
C TYR A 23 0.78 -24.75 11.00
N THR A 24 0.96 -24.84 9.67
CA THR A 24 -0.16 -25.02 8.71
C THR A 24 -0.75 -26.44 8.76
N THR A 25 0.04 -27.43 9.15
CA THR A 25 -0.42 -28.84 9.16
C THR A 25 -1.03 -29.30 10.48
N ALA A 26 -0.78 -28.60 11.58
CA ALA A 26 -1.13 -29.07 12.92
C ALA A 26 -2.52 -28.64 13.42
N TYR A 27 -3.12 -27.56 12.89
CA TYR A 27 -4.36 -26.99 13.43
C TYR A 27 -5.38 -26.66 12.32
N ILE A 28 -6.43 -27.47 12.22
CA ILE A 28 -7.48 -27.38 11.19
C ILE A 28 -8.26 -26.04 11.24
N SER A 29 -8.44 -25.43 12.42
CA SER A 29 -9.08 -24.11 12.55
C SER A 29 -8.11 -22.93 12.43
N VAL A 30 -6.80 -23.12 12.65
CA VAL A 30 -5.81 -22.04 12.47
C VAL A 30 -5.40 -21.92 10.99
N ASN A 31 -5.69 -22.96 10.21
CA ASN A 31 -5.33 -23.03 8.80
C ASN A 31 -5.91 -21.89 7.96
N TYR A 32 -7.17 -21.49 8.17
CA TYR A 32 -7.75 -20.38 7.40
C TYR A 32 -7.13 -19.02 7.78
N GLU A 33 -6.75 -18.83 9.05
CA GLU A 33 -6.12 -17.59 9.55
C GLU A 33 -4.71 -17.44 8.98
N ILE A 34 -3.92 -18.51 9.01
CA ILE A 34 -2.57 -18.54 8.43
C ILE A 34 -2.62 -18.34 6.90
N VAL A 35 -3.58 -18.95 6.21
CA VAL A 35 -3.76 -18.75 4.76
C VAL A 35 -4.07 -17.29 4.43
N LEU A 36 -4.87 -16.60 5.25
CA LEU A 36 -5.13 -15.16 5.06
C LEU A 36 -3.85 -14.33 5.20
N ILE A 37 -2.97 -14.66 6.14
CA ILE A 37 -1.66 -13.99 6.31
C ILE A 37 -0.81 -14.18 5.06
N TYR A 38 -0.76 -15.40 4.49
CA TYR A 38 -0.05 -15.66 3.24
C TYR A 38 -0.61 -14.87 2.06
N ILE A 39 -1.94 -14.81 1.90
CA ILE A 39 -2.59 -14.05 0.81
C ILE A 39 -2.25 -12.57 0.93
N ILE A 40 -2.39 -11.99 2.12
CA ILE A 40 -2.13 -10.56 2.37
C ILE A 40 -0.64 -10.25 2.17
N SER A 41 0.26 -11.14 2.60
CA SER A 41 1.70 -11.02 2.39
C SER A 41 2.06 -11.08 0.90
N ALA A 42 1.48 -12.02 0.15
CA ALA A 42 1.70 -12.16 -1.30
C ALA A 42 1.19 -10.94 -2.07
N LEU A 43 0.00 -10.44 -1.73
CA LEU A 43 -0.55 -9.20 -2.31
C LEU A 43 0.32 -7.99 -2.00
N THR A 44 0.93 -7.93 -0.81
CA THR A 44 1.83 -6.84 -0.41
C THR A 44 3.14 -6.88 -1.16
N LEU A 45 3.72 -8.07 -1.36
CA LEU A 45 4.91 -8.23 -2.20
C LEU A 45 4.62 -7.84 -3.65
N LEU A 46 3.48 -8.26 -4.20
CA LEU A 46 3.04 -7.86 -5.53
C LEU A 46 2.88 -6.34 -5.63
N TYR A 47 2.23 -5.72 -4.64
CA TYR A 47 2.09 -4.27 -4.55
C TYR A 47 3.45 -3.56 -4.59
N CYS A 48 4.41 -4.00 -3.77
CA CYS A 48 5.74 -3.40 -3.73
C CYS A 48 6.44 -3.50 -5.10
N VAL A 49 6.34 -4.64 -5.79
CA VAL A 49 6.92 -4.82 -7.13
C VAL A 49 6.26 -3.88 -8.14
N VAL A 50 4.92 -3.81 -8.16
CA VAL A 50 4.18 -2.94 -9.08
C VAL A 50 4.52 -1.47 -8.85
N SER A 51 4.56 -1.00 -7.60
CA SER A 51 4.91 0.38 -7.27
C SER A 51 6.35 0.73 -7.65
N ILE A 52 7.32 -0.20 -7.47
CA ILE A 52 8.71 0.01 -7.93
C ILE A 52 8.77 0.13 -9.46
N VAL A 53 8.08 -0.75 -10.20
CA VAL A 53 8.04 -0.72 -11.67
C VAL A 53 7.39 0.57 -12.17
N MET A 54 6.27 0.98 -11.57
CA MET A 54 5.58 2.22 -11.90
C MET A 54 6.50 3.44 -11.69
N TYR A 55 7.21 3.50 -10.55
CA TYR A 55 8.19 4.55 -10.27
C TYR A 55 9.36 4.56 -11.26
N ALA A 56 9.90 3.39 -11.62
CA ALA A 56 10.98 3.27 -12.59
C ALA A 56 10.57 3.71 -14.01
N ILE A 57 9.33 3.41 -14.43
CA ILE A 57 8.80 3.86 -15.71
C ILE A 57 8.58 5.38 -15.68
N MET A 58 8.02 5.90 -14.59
CA MET A 58 7.67 7.31 -14.45
C MET A 58 8.92 8.20 -14.36
N SER A 59 9.94 7.78 -13.61
CA SER A 59 11.24 8.46 -13.56
C SER A 59 11.95 8.53 -14.92
N ARG A 60 11.80 7.52 -15.78
CA ARG A 60 12.30 7.58 -17.17
C ARG A 60 11.47 8.48 -18.09
N ARG A 61 10.16 8.59 -17.84
CA ARG A 61 9.22 9.36 -18.67
C ARG A 61 9.18 10.85 -18.33
N SER A 62 9.47 11.23 -17.09
CA SER A 62 9.60 12.64 -16.67
C SER A 62 10.71 13.40 -17.40
N GLY A 63 11.63 12.72 -18.09
CA GLY A 63 12.62 13.37 -18.95
C GLY A 63 12.12 13.74 -20.36
N VAL A 64 10.92 13.32 -20.76
CA VAL A 64 10.44 13.42 -22.16
C VAL A 64 9.09 14.15 -22.32
N ASP A 65 8.19 14.09 -21.34
CA ASP A 65 6.84 14.68 -21.47
C ASP A 65 6.37 15.42 -20.21
N ASP A 66 6.16 16.74 -20.35
CA ASP A 66 5.68 17.68 -19.34
C ASP A 66 4.14 17.58 -19.15
N ARG A 67 3.63 16.36 -18.91
CA ARG A 67 2.17 16.10 -18.81
C ARG A 67 1.73 15.91 -17.35
N PRO A 68 1.17 16.94 -16.69
CA PRO A 68 0.74 16.87 -15.28
C PRO A 68 -0.48 15.95 -15.05
N ALA A 69 -1.16 15.50 -16.10
CA ALA A 69 -2.35 14.66 -15.99
C ALA A 69 -2.07 13.20 -15.56
N SER A 70 -0.84 12.69 -15.75
CA SER A 70 -0.52 11.30 -15.34
C SER A 70 -0.19 11.16 -13.85
N MET A 71 0.25 12.26 -13.20
CA MET A 71 0.66 12.25 -11.79
C MET A 71 -0.52 12.10 -10.83
N THR A 72 -1.65 12.77 -11.10
CA THR A 72 -2.82 12.69 -10.22
C THR A 72 -3.45 11.29 -10.18
N ASN A 73 -3.54 10.60 -11.33
CA ASN A 73 -4.10 9.24 -11.37
C ASN A 73 -3.19 8.23 -10.66
N CYS A 74 -1.86 8.41 -10.77
CA CYS A 74 -0.89 7.60 -10.06
C CYS A 74 -0.95 7.83 -8.54
N ALA A 75 -1.08 9.09 -8.11
CA ALA A 75 -1.23 9.42 -6.69
C ALA A 75 -2.54 8.86 -6.12
N LEU A 76 -3.65 8.94 -6.88
CA LEU A 76 -4.93 8.35 -6.47
C LEU A 76 -4.86 6.83 -6.37
N SER A 77 -4.21 6.14 -7.32
CA SER A 77 -4.02 4.69 -7.22
C SER A 77 -3.18 4.30 -6.01
N GLU A 78 -2.11 5.04 -5.70
CA GLU A 78 -1.29 4.80 -4.50
C GLU A 78 -2.09 5.03 -3.21
N VAL A 79 -2.97 6.03 -3.15
CA VAL A 79 -3.86 6.22 -1.99
C VAL A 79 -4.83 5.03 -1.82
N VAL A 80 -5.41 4.52 -2.92
CA VAL A 80 -6.35 3.39 -2.85
C VAL A 80 -5.62 2.10 -2.44
N PHE A 81 -4.47 1.81 -3.05
CA PHE A 81 -3.70 0.61 -2.72
C PHE A 81 -3.10 0.67 -1.32
N SER A 82 -2.60 1.84 -0.88
CA SER A 82 -2.09 2.01 0.48
C SER A 82 -3.19 1.87 1.54
N GLY A 83 -4.40 2.37 1.26
CA GLY A 83 -5.57 2.16 2.11
C GLY A 83 -6.01 0.70 2.19
N ALA A 84 -6.04 -0.02 1.06
CA ALA A 84 -6.33 -1.45 1.04
C ALA A 84 -5.27 -2.27 1.80
N GLY A 85 -3.98 -1.93 1.60
CA GLY A 85 -2.86 -2.53 2.33
C GLY A 85 -2.96 -2.30 3.84
N MET A 86 -3.29 -1.08 4.27
CA MET A 86 -3.50 -0.74 5.69
C MET A 86 -4.56 -1.65 6.34
N ILE A 87 -5.72 -1.80 5.68
CA ILE A 87 -6.82 -2.63 6.20
C ILE A 87 -6.40 -4.10 6.25
N GLY A 88 -5.75 -4.61 5.20
CA GLY A 88 -5.25 -5.98 5.17
C GLY A 88 -4.28 -6.28 6.31
N TRP A 89 -3.30 -5.41 6.55
CA TRP A 89 -2.32 -5.62 7.62
C TRP A 89 -2.88 -5.38 9.02
N MET A 90 -3.93 -4.55 9.17
CA MET A 90 -4.68 -4.46 10.44
C MET A 90 -5.35 -5.79 10.79
N LEU A 91 -5.94 -6.47 9.80
CA LEU A 91 -6.52 -7.81 10.01
C LEU A 91 -5.44 -8.81 10.41
N VAL A 92 -4.28 -8.81 9.75
CA VAL A 92 -3.14 -9.68 10.11
C VAL A 92 -2.64 -9.39 11.53
N CYS A 93 -2.53 -8.13 11.92
CA CYS A 93 -2.14 -7.72 13.27
C CYS A 93 -3.14 -8.24 14.32
N GLY A 94 -4.44 -8.13 14.05
CA GLY A 94 -5.50 -8.64 14.92
C GLY A 94 -5.47 -10.16 15.05
N ILE A 95 -5.36 -10.86 13.92
CA ILE A 95 -5.27 -12.32 13.86
C ILE A 95 -4.04 -12.80 14.65
N GLY A 96 -2.85 -12.27 14.36
CA GLY A 96 -1.61 -12.63 15.07
C GLY A 96 -1.68 -12.37 16.59
N GLY A 97 -2.34 -11.28 17.00
CA GLY A 97 -2.59 -10.98 18.41
C GLY A 97 -3.58 -11.94 19.09
N THR A 98 -4.61 -12.40 18.37
CA THR A 98 -5.57 -13.39 18.92
C THR A 98 -5.01 -14.80 18.96
N ILE A 99 -4.17 -15.18 17.99
CA ILE A 99 -3.49 -16.49 17.97
C ILE A 99 -2.48 -16.54 19.12
N SER A 100 -1.67 -15.50 19.31
CA SER A 100 -0.64 -15.48 20.38
C SER A 100 -1.23 -15.68 21.77
N GLN A 101 -2.45 -15.20 22.02
CA GLN A 101 -3.17 -15.38 23.28
C GLN A 101 -3.73 -16.79 23.49
N ARG A 102 -3.97 -17.55 22.42
CA ARG A 102 -4.60 -18.89 22.46
C ARG A 102 -3.58 -20.03 22.37
N THR A 103 -2.36 -19.77 21.89
CA THR A 103 -1.29 -20.79 21.76
C THR A 103 -0.33 -20.84 22.95
N ILE A 104 0.34 -21.99 23.10
CA ILE A 104 1.34 -22.27 24.15
C ILE A 104 2.53 -21.28 24.05
N ILE A 105 3.16 -20.98 25.19
CA ILE A 105 4.13 -19.90 25.44
C ILE A 105 5.14 -19.70 24.28
N GLU A 106 5.85 -20.74 23.84
CA GLU A 106 6.87 -20.61 22.78
C GLU A 106 6.27 -20.29 21.40
N THR A 107 5.15 -20.92 21.04
CA THR A 107 4.48 -20.66 19.76
C THR A 107 3.76 -19.30 19.77
N GLY A 108 3.20 -18.92 20.92
CA GLY A 108 2.55 -17.63 21.11
C GLY A 108 3.51 -16.45 20.99
N GLU A 109 4.77 -16.62 21.42
CA GLU A 109 5.79 -15.59 21.28
C GLU A 109 6.09 -15.26 19.81
N PHE A 110 6.26 -16.26 18.94
CA PHE A 110 6.48 -16.04 17.51
C PHE A 110 5.32 -15.31 16.84
N PHE A 111 4.06 -15.67 17.16
CA PHE A 111 2.88 -14.97 16.66
C PHE A 111 2.75 -13.55 17.23
N GLY A 112 3.24 -13.31 18.45
CA GLY A 112 3.32 -11.97 19.05
C GLY A 112 4.29 -11.06 18.29
N TRP A 113 5.48 -11.55 17.96
CA TRP A 113 6.45 -10.82 17.15
C TRP A 113 5.94 -10.56 15.74
N MET A 114 5.24 -11.54 15.15
CA MET A 114 4.58 -11.37 13.85
C MET A 114 3.53 -10.26 13.89
N ALA A 115 2.70 -10.20 14.95
CA ALA A 115 1.71 -9.14 15.13
C ALA A 115 2.36 -7.76 15.30
N ALA A 116 3.49 -7.68 16.03
CA ALA A 116 4.26 -6.45 16.16
C ALA A 116 4.81 -5.97 14.79
N CYS A 117 5.38 -6.89 13.99
CA CYS A 117 5.81 -6.59 12.63
C CYS A 117 4.65 -6.12 11.74
N ALA A 118 3.50 -6.78 11.82
CA ALA A 118 2.29 -6.38 11.10
C ALA A 118 1.82 -4.98 11.51
N GLY A 119 1.88 -4.63 12.79
CA GLY A 119 1.56 -3.29 13.29
C GLY A 119 2.49 -2.20 12.74
N ILE A 120 3.79 -2.50 12.62
CA ILE A 120 4.76 -1.59 11.98
C ILE A 120 4.42 -1.40 10.51
N ILE A 121 4.04 -2.47 9.79
CA ILE A 121 3.61 -2.40 8.39
C ILE A 121 2.36 -1.52 8.24
N VAL A 122 1.37 -1.63 9.15
CA VAL A 122 0.19 -0.74 9.17
C VAL A 122 0.63 0.72 9.33
N ALA A 123 1.52 1.02 10.27
CA ALA A 123 2.00 2.38 10.49
C ALA A 123 2.72 2.95 9.26
N LEU A 124 3.49 2.13 8.55
CA LEU A 124 4.13 2.52 7.29
C LEU A 124 3.09 2.81 6.20
N PHE A 125 2.01 2.02 6.09
CA PHE A 125 0.93 2.28 5.14
C PHE A 125 0.20 3.59 5.45
N VAL A 126 -0.05 3.88 6.73
CA VAL A 126 -0.61 5.16 7.18
C VAL A 126 0.31 6.33 6.81
N GLY A 127 1.62 6.16 6.98
CA GLY A 127 2.61 7.16 6.59
C GLY A 127 2.59 7.48 5.10
N ILE A 128 2.54 6.45 4.24
CA ILE A 128 2.39 6.62 2.79
C ILE A 128 1.09 7.34 2.45
N LEU A 129 -0.02 6.88 3.03
CA LEU A 129 -1.33 7.47 2.79
C LEU A 129 -1.36 8.96 3.17
N ALA A 130 -0.77 9.31 4.32
CA ALA A 130 -0.66 10.71 4.76
C ALA A 130 0.16 11.56 3.79
N LEU A 131 1.31 11.06 3.32
CA LEU A 131 2.16 11.78 2.36
C LEU A 131 1.44 12.05 1.04
N PHE A 132 0.77 11.04 0.48
CA PHE A 132 0.03 11.21 -0.78
C PHE A 132 -1.24 12.05 -0.61
N CYS A 133 -1.96 11.91 0.49
CA CYS A 133 -3.10 12.79 0.81
C CYS A 133 -2.66 14.25 0.95
N LEU A 134 -1.56 14.53 1.66
CA LEU A 134 -1.02 15.88 1.78
C LEU A 134 -0.57 16.45 0.43
N ASN A 135 0.06 15.63 -0.42
CA ASN A 135 0.42 16.05 -1.78
C ASN A 135 -0.81 16.41 -2.62
N ILE A 136 -1.87 15.60 -2.56
CA ILE A 136 -3.13 15.88 -3.27
C ILE A 136 -3.80 17.15 -2.72
N LEU A 137 -3.84 17.33 -1.39
CA LEU A 137 -4.40 18.53 -0.78
C LEU A 137 -3.61 19.79 -1.20
N ASN A 138 -2.29 19.70 -1.24
CA ASN A 138 -1.45 20.82 -1.65
C ASN A 138 -1.66 21.17 -3.15
N GLU A 139 -1.65 20.17 -4.03
CA GLU A 139 -1.82 20.34 -5.48
C GLU A 139 -3.26 20.67 -5.93
N LYS A 140 -4.29 20.30 -5.16
CA LYS A 140 -5.70 20.53 -5.57
C LYS A 140 -6.41 21.62 -4.77
N ILE A 141 -6.03 21.85 -3.52
CA ILE A 141 -6.73 22.78 -2.62
C ILE A 141 -5.93 24.07 -2.39
N LEU A 142 -4.60 23.97 -2.24
CA LEU A 142 -3.75 25.11 -1.87
C LEU A 142 -3.04 25.79 -3.03
N SER A 143 -2.80 25.12 -4.16
CA SER A 143 -2.27 25.78 -5.35
C SER A 143 -3.30 26.77 -5.92
N ALA A 144 -3.06 28.06 -5.71
CA ALA A 144 -3.87 29.17 -6.23
C ALA A 144 -3.93 29.23 -7.76
N ASP A 145 -3.07 28.47 -8.44
CA ASP A 145 -3.02 28.38 -9.90
C ASP A 145 -4.00 27.32 -10.42
N ARG A 146 -5.30 27.55 -10.19
CA ARG A 146 -6.34 26.92 -11.01
C ARG A 146 -6.25 27.51 -12.42
N VAL A 147 -5.22 27.15 -13.18
CA VAL A 147 -5.26 27.32 -14.63
C VAL A 147 -6.39 26.44 -15.13
N ASN A 148 -7.52 27.11 -15.37
CA ASN A 148 -8.76 26.68 -16.00
C ASN A 148 -8.59 25.40 -16.85
N LYS A 149 -8.75 24.23 -16.22
CA LYS A 149 -8.82 22.94 -16.93
C LYS A 149 -10.25 22.64 -17.45
N TYR A 150 -11.07 23.68 -17.53
CA TYR A 150 -12.05 23.79 -18.59
C TYR A 150 -11.55 24.93 -19.47
N PRO A 151 -10.98 24.67 -20.66
CA PRO A 151 -11.22 25.64 -21.72
C PRO A 151 -12.74 25.70 -21.77
N SER A 152 -13.28 26.86 -21.44
CA SER A 152 -14.63 27.21 -21.82
C SER A 152 -14.84 26.62 -23.21
N SER A 153 -15.92 25.85 -23.34
CA SER A 153 -16.54 25.58 -24.60
C SER A 153 -16.88 26.94 -25.22
N GLN A 154 -15.89 27.65 -25.75
CA GLN A 154 -16.10 28.66 -26.76
C GLN A 154 -16.57 27.87 -27.97
N TYR A 155 -17.87 27.60 -27.97
CA TYR A 155 -18.65 27.52 -29.18
C TYR A 155 -18.10 28.60 -30.12
N ARG A 156 -17.47 28.14 -31.20
CA ARG A 156 -17.16 28.96 -32.37
C ARG A 156 -18.49 29.30 -33.04
N TYR A 157 -19.27 30.16 -32.39
CA TYR A 157 -20.47 30.77 -32.96
C TYR A 157 -19.99 31.87 -33.89
N GLY A 158 -19.99 31.60 -35.18
CA GLY A 158 -19.68 32.60 -36.21
C GLY A 158 -18.71 32.12 -37.29
N SER A 159 -19.07 31.06 -38.04
CA SER A 159 -18.64 30.94 -39.43
C SER A 159 -19.78 31.38 -40.34
N ARG A 160 -19.94 32.70 -40.45
CA ARG A 160 -20.45 33.44 -41.61
C ARG A 160 -19.52 34.66 -41.63
N ILE A 161 -18.75 34.95 -42.67
CA ILE A 161 -19.09 35.14 -44.09
C ILE A 161 -17.86 34.74 -44.91
#